data_AF-A0A942EHS7-F1
#
_entry.id   AF-A0A942EHS7-F1
#
_cell.length_a   1.000
_cell.length_b   1.000
_cell.length_c   1.000
_cell.angle_alpha   90.00
_cell.angle_beta   90.00
_cell.angle_gamma   90.00
#
_symmetry.space_group_name_H-M   'P 1'
#
loop_
_entity.id
_entity.type
_entity.pdbx_description
1 polymer ?
#
loop_
_entity_poly.entity_id
_entity_poly.type
_entity_poly.pdbx_seq_one_letter_code
_entity_poly.pdbx_strand_id
1 'polypeptide(L)'
;MYRLLSGSLIGDQSGSDIHDHVAQIFVDIRTQTRKVGILAENGFNFTEIDQIMQALKKAGVKCEIVSRNLGKITSADGQQLDVMRNYHTGSSVIYDAVYVTGGRQCVDTLLSQKESKHFVNEAFKHAKAIGATNEGIDLLAASEIGDAPFAAGVVTIRNATDFNNFNQKFIEAIAQHRHWDR
;
A
#
# COMPACT_ATOMS: atom_id res chain seq x y z
N MET A 1 38.94 -43.24 27.40
CA MET A 1 39.23 -42.08 28.25
C MET A 1 39.71 -40.94 27.37
N TYR A 2 38.80 -40.05 26.94
CA TYR A 2 38.99 -38.62 26.72
C TYR A 2 37.61 -37.99 26.50
N ARG A 3 37.50 -36.72 26.87
CA ARG A 3 36.37 -36.04 27.51
C ARG A 3 35.78 -34.98 26.56
N LEU A 4 34.46 -34.80 26.64
CA LEU A 4 33.58 -33.68 26.22
C LEU A 4 34.26 -32.45 25.60
N LEU A 5 33.70 -31.92 24.50
CA LEU A 5 33.31 -30.50 24.40
C LEU A 5 32.10 -30.32 23.46
N SER A 6 31.02 -29.82 24.06
CA SER A 6 29.87 -29.18 23.45
C SER A 6 30.29 -28.01 22.56
N GLY A 7 30.03 -28.10 21.26
CA GLY A 7 30.06 -26.97 20.34
C GLY A 7 28.64 -26.46 20.14
N SER A 8 28.29 -25.38 20.84
CA SER A 8 27.11 -24.58 20.57
C SER A 8 27.21 -24.05 19.13
N LEU A 9 26.25 -24.39 18.28
CA LEU A 9 26.04 -23.76 16.99
C LEU A 9 25.61 -22.31 17.25
N ILE A 10 26.59 -21.41 17.37
CA ILE A 10 26.37 -19.98 17.22
C ILE A 10 26.05 -19.79 15.74
N GLY A 11 24.77 -19.78 15.42
CA GLY A 11 24.29 -19.48 14.08
C GLY A 11 24.81 -18.12 13.65
N ASP A 12 25.49 -18.10 12.51
CA ASP A 12 25.92 -16.92 11.80
C ASP A 12 24.70 -16.09 11.37
N GLN A 13 24.24 -15.21 12.27
CA GLN A 13 23.21 -14.19 11.98
C GLN A 13 23.82 -12.93 11.35
N SER A 14 25.17 -12.84 11.29
CA SER A 14 25.87 -11.63 10.86
C SER A 14 25.82 -11.40 9.35
N GLY A 15 25.75 -12.49 8.56
CA GLY A 15 25.67 -12.44 7.11
C GLY A 15 24.29 -12.12 6.54
N SER A 16 23.20 -12.49 7.22
CA SER A 16 21.83 -12.10 6.81
C SER A 16 21.58 -10.63 7.06
N ASP A 17 22.02 -10.13 8.21
CA ASP A 17 21.78 -8.74 8.62
C ASP A 17 22.39 -7.75 7.62
N ILE A 18 23.63 -7.95 7.19
CA ILE A 18 24.25 -7.06 6.18
C ILE A 18 23.51 -7.09 4.85
N HIS A 19 23.01 -8.26 4.43
CA HIS A 19 22.37 -8.44 3.13
C HIS A 19 20.98 -7.81 3.12
N ASP A 20 20.27 -7.90 4.25
CA ASP A 20 18.96 -7.27 4.46
C ASP A 20 19.11 -5.75 4.57
N HIS A 21 20.16 -5.25 5.24
CA HIS A 21 20.40 -3.81 5.35
C HIS A 21 20.77 -3.19 3.99
N VAL A 22 21.62 -3.83 3.18
CA VAL A 22 21.92 -3.30 1.84
C VAL A 22 20.70 -3.37 0.92
N ALA A 23 19.92 -4.45 0.98
CA ALA A 23 18.67 -4.57 0.22
C ALA A 23 17.68 -3.47 0.60
N GLN A 24 17.54 -3.17 1.90
CA GLN A 24 16.69 -2.10 2.40
C GLN A 24 17.15 -0.73 1.92
N ILE A 25 18.46 -0.45 1.94
CA ILE A 25 19.03 0.80 1.39
C ILE A 25 18.68 0.95 -0.10
N PHE A 26 18.77 -0.13 -0.90
CA PHE A 26 18.39 -0.09 -2.32
C PHE A 26 16.89 0.10 -2.55
N VAL A 27 16.03 -0.44 -1.68
CA VAL A 27 14.59 -0.16 -1.71
C VAL A 27 14.36 1.32 -1.41
N ASP A 28 14.92 1.83 -0.32
CA ASP A 28 14.76 3.22 0.11
C ASP A 28 15.22 4.21 -0.97
N ILE A 29 16.36 3.96 -1.64
CA ILE A 29 16.84 4.82 -2.73
C ILE A 29 15.88 4.81 -3.93
N ARG A 30 15.26 3.66 -4.25
CA ARG A 30 14.35 3.51 -5.40
C ARG A 30 12.96 4.10 -5.15
N THR A 31 12.55 4.15 -3.88
CA THR A 31 11.25 4.68 -3.44
C THR A 31 11.31 6.15 -3.04
N GLN A 32 12.48 6.67 -2.69
CA GLN A 32 12.70 8.11 -2.50
C GLN A 32 12.23 8.87 -3.74
N THR A 33 11.37 9.88 -3.52
CA THR A 33 10.65 10.71 -4.51
C THR A 33 9.33 10.17 -5.07
N ARG A 34 8.97 8.91 -4.77
CA ARG A 34 7.70 8.33 -5.24
C ARG A 34 6.50 8.92 -4.52
N LYS A 35 5.38 9.00 -5.23
CA LYS A 35 4.08 9.45 -4.68
C LYS A 35 3.04 8.33 -4.72
N VAL A 36 2.36 8.13 -3.59
CA VAL A 36 1.24 7.18 -3.46
C VAL A 36 -0.06 7.96 -3.25
N GLY A 37 -1.07 7.67 -4.07
CA GLY A 37 -2.43 8.16 -3.85
C GLY A 37 -3.21 7.17 -2.99
N ILE A 38 -3.70 7.62 -1.84
CA ILE A 38 -4.55 6.82 -0.94
C ILE A 38 -6.00 7.18 -1.19
N LEU A 39 -6.78 6.26 -1.75
CA LEU A 39 -8.22 6.43 -1.94
C LEU A 39 -8.94 6.19 -0.62
N ALA A 40 -9.60 7.22 -0.11
CA ALA A 40 -10.39 7.14 1.11
C ALA A 40 -11.59 8.10 1.06
N GLU A 41 -12.67 7.70 1.73
CA GLU A 41 -13.91 8.46 1.93
C GLU A 41 -14.34 8.36 3.40
N ASN A 42 -15.42 9.03 3.78
CA ASN A 42 -15.95 8.94 5.16
C ASN A 42 -16.22 7.49 5.57
N GLY A 43 -15.90 7.17 6.83
CA GLY A 43 -16.01 5.82 7.39
C GLY A 43 -14.85 4.90 7.01
N PHE A 44 -13.69 5.46 6.67
CA PHE A 44 -12.45 4.70 6.47
C PHE A 44 -11.90 4.16 7.79
N ASN A 45 -11.01 3.16 7.70
CA ASN A 45 -10.26 2.65 8.84
C ASN A 45 -9.00 3.50 9.11
N PHE A 46 -8.98 4.25 10.21
CA PHE A 46 -7.86 5.13 10.54
C PHE A 46 -6.55 4.35 10.79
N THR A 47 -6.62 3.23 11.51
CA THR A 47 -5.43 2.43 11.85
C THR A 47 -4.74 1.92 10.60
N GLU A 48 -5.50 1.48 9.59
CA GLU A 48 -4.95 1.04 8.31
C GLU A 48 -4.20 2.16 7.60
N ILE A 49 -4.82 3.34 7.48
CA ILE A 49 -4.19 4.50 6.82
C ILE A 49 -2.96 4.98 7.59
N ASP A 50 -3.04 5.11 8.91
CA ASP A 50 -1.92 5.59 9.71
C ASP A 50 -0.71 4.64 9.62
N GLN A 51 -0.92 3.33 9.70
CA GLN A 51 0.16 2.35 9.58
C GLN A 51 0.84 2.39 8.21
N ILE A 52 0.07 2.43 7.11
CA ILE A 52 0.67 2.49 5.77
C ILE A 52 1.36 3.83 5.53
N MET A 53 0.79 4.95 5.99
CA MET A 53 1.42 6.27 5.88
C MET A 53 2.75 6.33 6.60
N GLN A 54 2.84 5.76 7.81
CA GLN A 54 4.08 5.66 8.57
C GLN A 54 5.11 4.76 7.87
N ALA A 55 4.69 3.60 7.36
CA ALA A 55 5.57 2.68 6.63
C ALA A 55 6.13 3.33 5.35
N LEU A 56 5.28 3.96 4.55
CA LEU A 56 5.66 4.69 3.34
C LEU A 56 6.61 5.85 3.66
N LYS A 57 6.32 6.62 4.72
CA LYS A 57 7.17 7.72 5.17
C LYS A 57 8.57 7.24 5.58
N LYS A 58 8.67 6.11 6.28
CA LYS A 58 9.95 5.49 6.64
C LYS A 58 10.75 5.09 5.39
N ALA A 59 10.08 4.58 4.37
CA ALA A 59 10.69 4.25 3.06
C ALA A 59 10.91 5.48 2.14
N GLY A 60 10.72 6.71 2.63
CA GLY A 60 10.94 7.94 1.86
C GLY A 60 9.87 8.23 0.78
N VAL A 61 8.73 7.55 0.82
CA VAL A 61 7.61 7.72 -0.10
C VAL A 61 6.64 8.77 0.43
N LYS A 62 6.18 9.66 -0.45
CA LYS A 62 5.14 10.65 -0.11
C LYS A 62 3.76 10.04 -0.36
N CYS A 63 2.84 10.21 0.58
CA CYS A 63 1.45 9.80 0.44
C CYS A 63 0.53 11.03 0.48
N GLU A 64 -0.55 10.97 -0.29
CA GLU A 64 -1.59 11.99 -0.32
C GLU A 64 -2.95 11.30 -0.28
N ILE A 65 -3.87 11.81 0.55
CA ILE A 65 -5.26 11.34 0.58
C ILE A 65 -6.01 11.92 -0.62
N VAL A 66 -6.69 11.04 -1.35
CA VAL A 66 -7.51 11.36 -2.52
C VAL A 66 -8.95 10.92 -2.26
N SER A 67 -9.89 11.85 -2.38
CA SER A 67 -11.33 11.65 -2.19
C SER A 67 -12.09 12.39 -3.29
N ARG A 68 -13.42 12.23 -3.39
CA ARG A 68 -14.23 13.06 -4.29
C ARG A 68 -14.18 14.53 -3.95
N ASN A 69 -14.22 14.87 -2.66
CA ASN A 69 -14.33 16.24 -2.18
C ASN A 69 -13.06 16.65 -1.44
N LEU A 70 -12.63 17.90 -1.61
CA LEU A 70 -11.58 18.49 -0.77
C LEU A 70 -12.17 18.82 0.62
N GLY A 71 -11.29 18.90 1.62
CA GLY A 71 -11.68 19.18 3.00
C GLY A 71 -11.23 18.05 3.93
N LYS A 72 -12.06 17.70 4.90
CA LYS A 72 -11.77 16.64 5.86
C LYS A 72 -12.70 15.45 5.68
N ILE A 73 -12.14 14.25 5.74
CA ILE A 73 -12.90 13.01 5.87
C ILE A 73 -12.79 12.50 7.31
N THR A 74 -13.85 11.87 7.79
CA THR A 74 -13.90 11.30 9.15
C THR A 74 -13.89 9.78 9.07
N SER A 75 -13.04 9.14 9.87
CA SER A 75 -12.92 7.69 9.98
C SER A 75 -14.09 7.09 10.77
N ALA A 76 -14.21 5.77 10.76
CA ALA A 76 -15.23 5.05 11.51
C ALA A 76 -15.14 5.26 13.04
N ASP A 77 -13.95 5.57 13.57
CA ASP A 77 -13.68 5.88 14.98
C ASP A 77 -13.70 7.39 15.29
N GLY A 78 -14.08 8.24 14.32
CA GLY A 78 -14.29 9.68 14.52
C GLY A 78 -13.05 10.56 14.35
N GLN A 79 -11.90 9.99 13.96
CA GLN A 79 -10.69 10.75 13.63
C GLN A 79 -10.83 11.44 12.26
N GLN A 80 -10.13 12.55 12.07
CA GLN A 80 -10.21 13.33 10.83
C GLN A 80 -8.89 13.33 10.08
N LEU A 81 -8.97 13.19 8.76
CA LEU A 81 -7.84 13.37 7.85
C LEU A 81 -8.17 14.44 6.82
N ASP A 82 -7.19 15.28 6.51
CA ASP A 82 -7.28 16.26 5.44
C ASP A 82 -7.12 15.56 4.08
N VAL A 83 -8.00 15.87 3.14
CA VAL A 83 -7.94 15.43 1.75
C VAL A 83 -7.06 16.40 0.98
N MET A 84 -5.94 15.91 0.45
CA MET A 84 -4.97 16.73 -0.29
C MET A 84 -5.42 16.98 -1.73
N ARG A 85 -6.10 16.00 -2.35
CA ARG A 85 -6.51 16.08 -3.75
C ARG A 85 -7.89 15.48 -3.96
N ASN A 86 -8.61 16.04 -4.93
CA ASN A 86 -9.78 15.38 -5.47
C ASN A 86 -9.44 14.64 -6.77
N TYR A 87 -10.31 13.74 -7.25
CA TYR A 87 -10.05 12.99 -8.50
C TYR A 87 -9.77 13.88 -9.73
N HIS A 88 -10.24 15.13 -9.72
CA HIS A 88 -10.03 16.07 -10.82
C HIS A 88 -8.64 16.73 -10.79
N THR A 89 -8.08 16.93 -9.59
CA THR A 89 -6.79 17.62 -9.36
C THR A 89 -5.65 16.65 -9.05
N GLY A 90 -5.97 15.45 -8.59
CA GLY A 90 -5.08 14.32 -8.41
C GLY A 90 -5.47 13.22 -9.38
N SER A 91 -5.05 13.34 -10.65
CA SER A 91 -5.16 12.22 -11.60
C SER A 91 -4.20 11.10 -11.18
N SER A 92 -4.59 9.84 -11.46
CA SER A 92 -3.75 8.66 -11.18
C SER A 92 -2.36 8.79 -11.80
N VAL A 93 -2.20 9.58 -12.87
CA VAL A 93 -0.94 9.86 -13.56
C VAL A 93 0.12 10.51 -12.65
N ILE A 94 -0.29 11.35 -11.69
CA ILE A 94 0.61 12.07 -10.78
C ILE A 94 1.25 11.13 -9.74
N TYR A 95 0.58 10.00 -9.47
CA TYR A 95 1.02 9.03 -8.49
C TYR A 95 1.78 7.88 -9.16
N ASP A 96 2.81 7.36 -8.50
CA ASP A 96 3.56 6.19 -8.92
C ASP A 96 2.84 4.88 -8.54
N ALA A 97 2.00 4.93 -7.51
CA ALA A 97 1.22 3.81 -6.99
C ALA A 97 -0.08 4.27 -6.32
N VAL A 98 -1.01 3.33 -6.15
CA VAL A 98 -2.34 3.58 -5.59
C VAL A 98 -2.60 2.62 -4.44
N TYR A 99 -3.20 3.13 -3.36
CA TYR A 99 -3.65 2.33 -2.23
C TYR A 99 -5.13 2.57 -1.95
N VAL A 100 -5.89 1.51 -1.70
CA VAL A 100 -7.32 1.56 -1.34
C VAL A 100 -7.48 1.03 0.07
N THR A 101 -7.95 1.89 0.97
CA THR A 101 -8.17 1.54 2.38
C THR A 101 -9.42 0.66 2.57
N GLY A 102 -9.44 -0.09 3.67
CA GLY A 102 -10.64 -0.73 4.19
C GLY A 102 -11.59 0.24 4.91
N GLY A 103 -12.67 -0.31 5.44
CA GLY A 103 -13.79 0.44 6.02
C GLY A 103 -15.02 0.38 5.13
N ARG A 104 -16.03 -0.38 5.57
CA ARG A 104 -17.21 -0.71 4.75
C ARG A 104 -17.90 0.52 4.15
N GLN A 105 -18.19 1.53 4.97
CA GLN A 105 -18.84 2.76 4.51
C GLN A 105 -17.99 3.53 3.48
N CYS A 106 -16.68 3.60 3.70
CA CYS A 106 -15.75 4.22 2.77
C CYS A 106 -15.78 3.50 1.41
N VAL A 107 -15.65 2.17 1.43
CA VAL A 107 -15.63 1.36 0.22
C VAL A 107 -16.95 1.38 -0.52
N ASP A 108 -18.08 1.31 0.17
CA ASP A 108 -19.41 1.41 -0.45
C ASP A 108 -19.56 2.76 -1.18
N THR A 109 -19.03 3.83 -0.58
CA THR A 109 -18.98 5.16 -1.22
C THR A 109 -18.09 5.15 -2.46
N LEU A 110 -16.87 4.60 -2.37
CA LEU A 110 -15.95 4.47 -3.52
C LEU A 110 -16.55 3.63 -4.65
N LEU A 111 -17.27 2.55 -4.33
CA LEU A 111 -17.93 1.68 -5.29
C LEU A 111 -19.06 2.38 -6.06
N SER A 112 -19.71 3.36 -5.43
CA SER A 112 -20.75 4.18 -6.07
C SER A 112 -20.18 5.23 -7.04
N GLN A 113 -18.89 5.54 -6.92
CA GLN A 113 -18.20 6.57 -7.71
C GLN A 113 -17.54 5.94 -8.94
N LYS A 114 -17.78 6.52 -10.12
CA LYS A 114 -17.14 6.05 -11.36
C LYS A 114 -15.67 6.43 -11.39
N GLU A 115 -15.34 7.56 -10.77
CA GLU A 115 -14.02 8.17 -10.70
C GLU A 115 -13.05 7.28 -9.92
N SER A 116 -13.46 6.69 -8.80
CA SER A 116 -12.61 5.78 -8.00
C SER A 116 -12.22 4.53 -8.79
N LYS A 117 -13.18 3.93 -9.52
CA LYS A 117 -12.92 2.77 -10.39
C LYS A 117 -12.00 3.15 -11.54
N HIS A 118 -12.27 4.29 -12.18
CA HIS A 118 -11.41 4.80 -13.25
C HIS A 118 -9.97 5.04 -12.76
N PHE A 119 -9.81 5.63 -11.57
CA PHE A 119 -8.51 5.90 -10.99
C PHE A 119 -7.68 4.64 -10.78
N VAL A 120 -8.30 3.57 -10.26
CA VAL A 120 -7.68 2.26 -10.07
C VAL A 120 -7.40 1.58 -11.41
N ASN A 121 -8.32 1.62 -12.37
CA ASN A 121 -8.14 1.05 -13.71
C ASN A 121 -6.97 1.69 -14.46
N GLU A 122 -6.86 3.02 -14.42
CA GLU A 122 -5.74 3.73 -15.05
C GLU A 122 -4.41 3.37 -14.40
N ALA A 123 -4.36 3.28 -13.06
CA ALA A 123 -3.16 2.81 -12.38
C ALA A 123 -2.79 1.39 -12.80
N PHE A 124 -3.78 0.53 -13.00
CA PHE A 124 -3.56 -0.85 -13.45
C PHE A 124 -3.00 -0.91 -14.87
N LYS A 125 -3.63 -0.20 -15.82
CA LYS A 125 -3.20 -0.07 -17.22
C LYS A 125 -1.77 0.45 -17.37
N HIS A 126 -1.35 1.31 -16.46
CA HIS A 126 0.02 1.86 -16.45
C HIS A 126 1.01 1.02 -15.64
N ALA A 127 0.69 -0.25 -15.35
CA ALA A 127 1.57 -1.18 -14.62
C ALA A 127 2.05 -0.65 -13.26
N LYS A 128 1.26 0.22 -12.62
CA LYS A 128 1.59 0.80 -11.30
C LYS A 128 1.34 -0.21 -10.19
N ALA A 129 2.06 -0.07 -9.08
CA ALA A 129 1.76 -0.83 -7.88
C ALA A 129 0.38 -0.43 -7.33
N ILE A 130 -0.44 -1.42 -6.98
CA ILE A 130 -1.78 -1.22 -6.42
C ILE A 130 -1.89 -2.02 -5.14
N GLY A 131 -2.26 -1.36 -4.05
CA GLY A 131 -2.48 -1.97 -2.75
C GLY A 131 -3.95 -1.88 -2.36
N ALA A 132 -4.53 -2.92 -1.78
CA ALA A 132 -5.84 -2.84 -1.14
C ALA A 132 -5.95 -3.71 0.11
N THR A 133 -6.52 -3.16 1.18
CA THR A 133 -6.74 -3.85 2.46
C THR A 133 -8.22 -4.08 2.71
N ASN A 134 -8.55 -5.21 3.32
CA ASN A 134 -9.87 -5.56 3.83
C ASN A 134 -10.98 -5.32 2.78
N GLU A 135 -11.94 -4.44 3.07
CA GLU A 135 -13.01 -4.09 2.14
C GLU A 135 -12.51 -3.41 0.86
N GLY A 136 -11.36 -2.74 0.87
CA GLY A 136 -10.82 -2.05 -0.30
C GLY A 136 -10.60 -2.97 -1.50
N ILE A 137 -10.46 -4.28 -1.25
CA ILE A 137 -10.37 -5.31 -2.29
C ILE A 137 -11.66 -5.37 -3.11
N ASP A 138 -12.82 -5.08 -2.52
CA ASP A 138 -14.11 -5.09 -3.19
C ASP A 138 -14.17 -4.01 -4.29
N LEU A 139 -13.47 -2.88 -4.12
CA LEU A 139 -13.29 -1.88 -5.18
C LEU A 139 -12.48 -2.43 -6.36
N LEU A 140 -11.40 -3.17 -6.09
CA LEU A 140 -10.59 -3.80 -7.14
C LEU A 140 -11.41 -4.84 -7.90
N ALA A 141 -12.17 -5.68 -7.19
CA ALA A 141 -13.05 -6.70 -7.77
C ALA A 141 -14.14 -6.08 -8.67
N ALA A 142 -14.66 -4.91 -8.30
CA ALA A 142 -15.64 -4.16 -9.10
C ALA A 142 -15.03 -3.30 -10.22
N SER A 143 -13.70 -3.38 -10.43
CA SER A 143 -12.93 -2.63 -11.42
C SER A 143 -12.46 -3.54 -12.57
N GLU A 144 -11.71 -3.01 -13.54
CA GLU A 144 -11.13 -3.82 -14.62
C GLU A 144 -10.06 -4.79 -14.13
N ILE A 145 -9.60 -4.65 -12.88
CA ILE A 145 -8.66 -5.58 -12.23
C ILE A 145 -9.34 -6.92 -11.91
N GLY A 146 -10.64 -6.89 -11.58
CA GLY A 146 -11.40 -8.07 -11.18
C GLY A 146 -10.86 -8.76 -9.93
N ASP A 147 -11.22 -10.03 -9.76
CA ASP A 147 -10.75 -10.90 -8.67
C ASP A 147 -9.31 -11.40 -8.89
N ALA A 148 -8.39 -10.53 -9.31
CA ALA A 148 -7.00 -10.88 -9.55
C ALA A 148 -6.09 -10.46 -8.38
N PRO A 149 -6.15 -11.11 -7.20
CA PRO A 149 -5.19 -10.86 -6.12
C PRO A 149 -3.76 -11.34 -6.50
N PHE A 150 -3.56 -11.84 -7.71
CA PHE A 150 -2.31 -12.41 -8.20
C PHE A 150 -1.70 -11.67 -9.40
N ALA A 151 -2.31 -10.58 -9.88
CA ALA A 151 -1.68 -9.79 -10.93
C ALA A 151 -0.38 -9.15 -10.39
N ALA A 152 0.71 -9.22 -11.15
CA ALA A 152 2.03 -8.71 -10.73
C ALA A 152 1.90 -7.25 -10.22
N GLY A 153 2.41 -6.93 -9.05
CA GLY A 153 2.32 -5.58 -8.46
C GLY A 153 0.95 -5.18 -7.89
N VAL A 154 -0.02 -6.09 -7.85
CA VAL A 154 -1.23 -5.93 -7.04
C VAL A 154 -1.01 -6.65 -5.72
N VAL A 155 -1.03 -5.91 -4.61
CA VAL A 155 -0.84 -6.45 -3.26
C VAL A 155 -2.16 -6.30 -2.53
N THR A 156 -2.69 -7.40 -1.98
CA THR A 156 -3.96 -7.37 -1.24
C THR A 156 -3.86 -8.17 0.05
N ILE A 157 -4.66 -7.79 1.04
CA ILE A 157 -4.82 -8.54 2.29
C ILE A 157 -6.26 -8.39 2.80
N ARG A 158 -6.94 -9.49 3.12
CA ARG A 158 -8.35 -9.50 3.56
C ARG A 158 -8.46 -10.01 5.00
N ASN A 159 -9.39 -9.44 5.77
CA ASN A 159 -9.69 -9.81 7.16
C ASN A 159 -8.44 -9.78 8.07
N ALA A 160 -7.54 -8.82 7.82
CA ALA A 160 -6.31 -8.70 8.57
C ALA A 160 -6.39 -7.58 9.61
N THR A 161 -5.73 -7.82 10.74
CA THR A 161 -5.48 -6.84 11.80
C THR A 161 -4.01 -6.44 11.88
N ASP A 162 -3.12 -7.20 11.24
CA ASP A 162 -1.70 -6.90 11.08
C ASP A 162 -1.40 -6.66 9.60
N PHE A 163 -0.82 -5.49 9.32
CA PHE A 163 -0.52 -5.02 7.97
C PHE A 163 0.97 -4.96 7.69
N ASN A 164 1.85 -5.41 8.60
CA ASN A 164 3.31 -5.29 8.43
C ASN A 164 3.81 -5.98 7.15
N ASN A 165 3.40 -7.24 6.92
CA ASN A 165 3.76 -7.99 5.72
C ASN A 165 3.20 -7.33 4.44
N PHE A 166 1.96 -6.84 4.51
CA PHE A 166 1.33 -6.12 3.41
C PHE A 166 2.10 -4.83 3.07
N ASN A 167 2.42 -4.02 4.08
CA ASN A 167 3.15 -2.76 3.93
C ASN A 167 4.51 -3.00 3.29
N GLN A 168 5.24 -4.01 3.75
CA GLN A 168 6.52 -4.39 3.19
C GLN A 168 6.40 -4.78 1.71
N LYS A 169 5.50 -5.71 1.38
CA LYS A 169 5.27 -6.14 -0.02
C LYS A 169 4.82 -5.01 -0.92
N PHE A 170 4.01 -4.09 -0.40
CA PHE A 170 3.56 -2.94 -1.16
C PHE A 170 4.70 -1.95 -1.43
N ILE A 171 5.57 -1.69 -0.45
CA ILE A 171 6.79 -0.89 -0.63
C ILE A 171 7.73 -1.54 -1.65
N GLU A 172 7.93 -2.85 -1.58
CA GLU A 172 8.71 -3.61 -2.56
C GLU A 172 8.11 -3.48 -3.97
N ALA A 173 6.78 -3.58 -4.10
CA ALA A 173 6.08 -3.38 -5.36
C ALA A 173 6.26 -1.95 -5.90
N ILE A 174 6.27 -0.93 -5.04
CA ILE A 174 6.56 0.47 -5.44
C ILE A 174 8.01 0.60 -5.92
N ALA A 175 8.96 -0.06 -5.25
CA ALA A 175 10.39 -0.03 -5.59
C ALA A 175 10.71 -0.64 -6.96
N GLN A 176 9.86 -1.57 -7.45
CA GLN A 176 9.96 -2.14 -8.80
C GLN A 176 9.50 -1.16 -9.90
N HIS A 177 8.92 -0.01 -9.53
CA HIS A 177 8.44 1.08 -10.39
C HIS A 177 7.29 0.72 -11.33
N ARG A 178 7.44 -0.32 -12.16
CA ARG A 178 6.46 -0.81 -13.11
C ARG A 178 6.50 -2.34 -13.18
N HIS A 179 5.33 -2.95 -13.17
CA HIS A 179 5.14 -4.39 -13.25
C HIS A 179 4.79 -4.76 -14.68
N TRP A 180 5.80 -4.85 -15.55
CA TRP A 180 5.64 -5.10 -16.98
C TRP A 180 5.22 -6.55 -17.29
N ASP A 181 5.46 -7.48 -16.36
CA ASP A 181 5.06 -8.89 -16.46
C ASP A 181 3.56 -9.11 -16.12
N ARG A 182 2.73 -8.08 -16.30
CA ARG A 182 1.28 -8.10 -16.10
C ARG A 182 0.54 -8.61 -17.33
#